data_AF-S3VYB0-F1
#
_entry.id   AF-S3VYB0-F1
#
_cell.length_a   1.000
_cell.length_b   1.000
_cell.length_c   1.000
_cell.angle_alpha   90.00
_cell.angle_beta   90.00
_cell.angle_gamma   90.00
#
_symmetry.space_group_name_H-M   'P 1'
#
loop_
_entity.id
_entity.type
_entity.pdbx_description
1 polymer ?
#
loop_
_entity_poly.entity_id
_entity_poly.type
_entity_poly.pdbx_seq_one_letter_code
_entity_poly.pdbx_strand_id
1 'polypeptide(L)' 'MDIGTGGAGLETRTSVFEGDRIFLFAPINGKNMELESEVIRVSGKKANVIFVNLSDEDRELIQDLIHKKFFDKDKKPLV' A
#
# COMPACT_ATOMS: atom_id res chain seq x y z
N MET A 1 9.61 -0.47 -0.16
CA MET A 1 8.20 -0.36 -0.55
C MET A 1 7.43 -0.28 0.75
N ASP A 2 6.74 0.84 0.94
CA ASP A 2 5.99 1.12 2.16
C ASP A 2 4.52 1.22 1.79
N ILE A 3 3.63 0.69 2.61
CA ILE A 3 2.18 0.73 2.39
C ILE A 3 1.51 1.24 3.67
N GLY A 4 0.57 2.15 3.49
CA GLY A 4 -0.35 2.61 4.53
C GLY A 4 -1.78 2.47 4.02
N THR A 5 -2.76 2.73 4.88
CA THR A 5 -4.18 2.70 4.49
C THR A 5 -4.56 3.83 3.52
N GLY A 6 -3.73 4.87 3.38
CA GLY A 6 -3.96 5.96 2.43
C GLY A 6 -3.23 5.83 1.09
N GLY A 7 -2.28 4.91 0.96
CA GLY A 7 -1.45 4.83 -0.24
C GLY A 7 -0.17 4.02 -0.08
N ALA A 8 0.71 4.09 -1.07
CA ALA A 8 1.95 3.33 -1.11
C ALA A 8 3.13 4.11 -1.69
N GLY A 9 4.32 3.81 -1.18
CA GLY A 9 5.60 4.22 -1.73
C GLY A 9 6.19 3.11 -2.60
N LEU A 10 6.41 3.43 -3.87
CA LEU A 10 6.84 2.53 -4.94
C LEU A 10 8.27 2.88 -5.38
N GLU A 11 9.02 1.86 -5.77
CA GLU A 11 10.23 2.02 -6.57
C GLU A 11 9.91 1.54 -7.98
N THR A 12 10.04 2.43 -8.96
CA THR A 12 9.68 2.17 -10.36
C THR A 12 10.93 2.10 -11.23
N ARG A 13 10.89 1.24 -12.25
CA ARG A 13 11.89 1.21 -13.34
C ARG A 13 11.39 1.88 -14.61
N THR A 14 10.08 2.11 -14.66
CA THR A 14 9.37 2.82 -15.72
C THR A 14 9.03 4.21 -15.24
N SER A 15 9.03 5.16 -16.17
CA SER A 15 8.57 6.52 -15.91
C SER A 15 7.08 6.53 -15.57
N VAL A 16 6.77 7.18 -14.46
CA VAL A 16 5.43 7.59 -14.05
C VAL A 16 5.50 9.07 -13.69
N PHE A 17 4.39 9.77 -13.77
CA PHE A 17 4.29 11.20 -13.55
C PHE A 17 3.18 11.52 -12.55
N GLU A 18 3.29 12.67 -11.88
CA GLU A 18 2.25 13.14 -10.98
C GLU A 18 0.93 13.34 -11.75
N GLY A 19 -0.16 12.83 -11.19
CA GLY A 19 -1.49 12.76 -11.83
C GLY A 19 -1.76 11.46 -12.60
N ASP A 20 -0.75 10.61 -12.84
CA ASP A 20 -0.98 9.32 -13.49
C ASP A 20 -1.89 8.42 -12.63
N ARG A 21 -2.83 7.75 -13.29
CA ARG A 21 -3.70 6.73 -12.69
C ARG A 21 -3.14 5.34 -12.97
N ILE A 22 -2.82 4.61 -11.91
CA ILE A 22 -2.23 3.28 -12.00
C ILE A 22 -2.99 2.28 -11.14
N PHE A 23 -2.95 1.01 -11.53
CA PHE A 23 -3.46 -0.10 -10.72
C PHE A 23 -2.29 -0.82 -10.07
N LEU A 24 -2.35 -0.95 -8.74
CA LEU A 24 -1.41 -1.75 -7.98
C LEU A 24 -2.01 -3.13 -7.71
N PHE A 25 -1.29 -4.17 -8.11
CA PHE A 25 -1.68 -5.55 -7.89
C PHE A 25 -0.82 -6.16 -6.79
N ALA A 26 -1.44 -6.61 -5.70
CA ALA A 26 -0.71 -7.26 -4.61
C ALA A 26 -1.56 -8.33 -3.91
N PRO A 27 -0.97 -9.48 -3.55
CA PRO A 27 -1.59 -10.40 -2.62
C PRO A 27 -1.48 -9.85 -1.20
N ILE A 28 -2.62 -9.55 -0.57
CA ILE A 28 -2.72 -9.03 0.80
C ILE A 28 -3.61 -9.98 1.59
N ASN A 29 -3.08 -10.58 2.66
CA ASN A 29 -3.79 -11.55 3.51
C ASN A 29 -4.49 -12.68 2.72
N GLY A 30 -3.92 -13.11 1.59
CA GLY A 30 -4.48 -14.18 0.75
C GLY A 30 -5.51 -13.72 -0.29
N LYS A 31 -5.89 -12.43 -0.29
CA LYS A 31 -6.71 -11.80 -1.34
C LYS A 31 -5.80 -11.15 -2.38
N ASN A 32 -6.04 -11.42 -3.66
CA ASN A 32 -5.42 -10.65 -4.73
C ASN A 32 -6.18 -9.33 -4.86
N MET A 33 -5.53 -8.23 -4.48
CA MET A 33 -6.13 -6.91 -4.49
C MET A 33 -5.64 -6.13 -5.71
N GLU A 34 -6.57 -5.39 -6.32
CA GLU A 34 -6.34 -4.41 -7.37
C GLU A 34 -6.69 -3.04 -6.83
N LEU A 35 -5.68 -2.22 -6.60
CA LEU A 35 -5.79 -0.94 -5.90
C LEU A 35 -5.59 0.21 -6.89
N GLU A 36 -6.70 0.83 -7.30
CA GLU A 36 -6.66 2.05 -8.12
C GLU A 36 -5.98 3.17 -7.33
N SER A 37 -4.93 3.74 -7.91
CA SER A 37 -4.06 4.70 -7.26
C SER A 37 -3.71 5.87 -8.17
N GLU A 38 -3.54 7.04 -7.58
CA GLU A 38 -3.04 8.24 -8.27
C GLU A 38 -1.64 8.58 -7.79
N VAL A 39 -0.74 8.84 -8.73
CA VAL A 39 0.63 9.27 -8.41
C VAL A 39 0.60 10.72 -7.93
N ILE A 40 0.96 10.94 -6.66
CA ILE A 40 0.97 12.28 -6.05
C ILE A 40 2.36 12.91 -6.01
N ARG A 41 3.40 12.08 -6.15
CA ARG A 41 4.78 12.56 -6.13
C ARG A 41 5.74 11.62 -6.85
N VAL A 42 6.63 12.18 -7.65
CA VAL A 42 7.74 11.43 -8.27
C VAL A 42 9.08 12.06 -7.89
N SER A 43 10.05 11.24 -7.50
CA SER A 43 11.42 11.66 -7.18
C SER A 43 12.42 10.60 -7.64
N GLY A 44 13.03 10.83 -8.80
CA GLY A 44 13.90 9.85 -9.44
C GLY A 44 13.16 8.55 -9.75
N LYS A 45 13.60 7.44 -9.15
CA LYS A 45 12.97 6.12 -9.28
C LYS A 45 11.89 5.84 -8.23
N LYS A 46 11.58 6.81 -7.37
CA LYS A 46 10.56 6.66 -6.34
C LYS A 46 9.28 7.36 -6.75
N ALA A 47 8.15 6.70 -6.56
CA ALA A 47 6.83 7.28 -6.73
C ALA A 47 6.01 7.06 -5.46
N ASN A 48 5.24 8.07 -5.05
CA ASN A 48 4.24 7.92 -3.99
C ASN A 48 2.87 8.03 -4.62
N VAL A 49 1.97 7.15 -4.20
CA VAL A 49 0.60 7.10 -4.69
C VAL A 49 -0.39 7.14 -3.56
N ILE A 50 -1.58 7.68 -3.83
CA ILE A 50 -2.75 7.59 -2.94
C ILE A 50 -3.79 6.66 -3.55
N PHE A 51 -4.51 5.92 -2.72
CA PHE A 51 -5.63 5.11 -3.20
C PHE A 51 -6.84 6.01 -3.48
N VAL A 52 -7.52 5.75 -4.59
CA VAL A 52 -8.63 6.60 -5.04
C VAL A 52 -9.96 6.12 -4.47
N ASN A 53 -10.22 4.82 -4.60
CA ASN A 53 -11.50 4.20 -4.28
C ASN A 53 -11.29 2.98 -3.37
N LEU A 54 -10.55 3.17 -2.27
CA LEU A 54 -10.29 2.07 -1.34
C LEU A 54 -11.57 1.73 -0.57
N SER A 55 -12.07 0.50 -0.76
CA SER A 55 -13.21 0.00 0.00
C SER A 55 -12.86 -0.17 1.48
N ASP A 56 -13.85 -0.12 2.36
CA ASP A 56 -13.62 -0.35 3.80
C ASP A 56 -13.05 -1.75 4.07
N GLU A 57 -13.50 -2.77 3.33
CA GLU A 57 -12.96 -4.13 3.40
C GLU A 57 -11.47 -4.18 3.04
N ASP A 58 -11.09 -3.54 1.93
CA ASP A 58 -9.70 -3.48 1.47
C ASP A 58 -8.82 -2.68 2.43
N ARG A 59 -9.37 -1.61 3.01
CA ARG A 59 -8.73 -0.82 4.05
C ARG A 59 -8.46 -1.64 5.30
N GLU A 60 -9.43 -2.43 5.76
CA GLU A 60 -9.28 -3.33 6.91
C GLU A 60 -8.19 -4.38 6.64
N LEU A 61 -8.17 -4.99 5.45
CA LEU A 61 -7.15 -5.96 5.07
C LEU A 61 -5.73 -5.35 5.05
N ILE A 62 -5.58 -4.13 4.53
CA ILE A 62 -4.31 -3.40 4.55
C ILE A 62 -3.89 -3.09 5.99
N GLN A 63 -4.83 -2.62 6.83
CA GLN A 63 -4.56 -2.34 8.24
C GLN A 63 -4.12 -3.60 8.99
N ASP A 64 -4.78 -4.73 8.75
CA ASP A 64 -4.41 -6.02 9.32
C ASP A 64 -3.03 -6.49 8.88
N LEU A 65 -2.66 -6.29 7.61
CA LEU A 65 -1.31 -6.58 7.13
C LEU A 65 -0.27 -5.74 7.88
N ILE A 66 -0.53 -4.43 8.04
CA ILE A 66 0.35 -3.52 8.78
C ILE A 66 0.46 -3.98 10.25
N HIS A 67 -0.65 -4.29 10.90
CA HIS A 67 -0.67 -4.79 12.27
C HIS A 67 0.14 -6.08 12.44
N LYS A 68 -0.08 -7.09 11.60
CA LYS A 68 0.67 -8.36 11.65
C LYS A 68 2.17 -8.14 11.43
N LYS A 69 2.53 -7.27 10.48
CA LYS A 69 3.93 -7.04 10.12
C LYS A 69 4.72 -6.28 11.19
N PHE A 70 4.07 -5.32 11.85
CA PHE A 70 4.74 -4.42 12.81
C PHE A 70 4.47 -4.74 14.28
N PHE A 71 3.34 -5.36 14.64
CA PHE A 71 2.92 -5.51 16.04
C PHE A 71 2.84 -6.96 16.53
N ASP A 72 2.76 -7.97 15.65
CA ASP A 72 2.80 -9.38 16.12
C ASP A 72 4.22 -9.87 16.46
N LYS A 73 5.28 -9.14 16.08
CA LYS A 73 6.65 -9.46 16.50
C LYS A 73 6.94 -9.11 17.97
N ASP A 74 6.14 -8.25 18.58
CA ASP A 74 6.40 -7.72 19.93
C ASP A 74 5.43 -8.25 21.01
N LYS A 75 4.54 -9.19 20.69
CA LYS A 75 3.74 -9.87 21.72
C LYS A 75 4.60 -10.87 22.49
N LYS A 76 5.36 -10.38 23.48
CA LYS A 76 5.70 -11.17 24.67
C LYS A 76 4.40 -11.54 25.39
N PRO A 77 4.32 -12.73 26.03
CA PRO A 77 3.10 -13.18 26.67
C PRO A 77 2.65 -12.17 27.72
N LEU A 78 1.35 -11.90 27.78
CA LEU A 78 0.77 -11.33 28.98
C LEU A 78 1.00 -12.34 30.11
N VAL A 79 1.82 -11.90 31.06
CA VAL A 79 2.17 -12.44 32.41
C VAL A 79 1.61 -13.82 32.75
#